data_AF-A0A935JV04-F1
#
_entry.id   AF-A0A935JV04-F1
#
_cell.length_a   1.000
_cell.length_b   1.000
_cell.length_c   1.000
_cell.angle_alpha   90.00
_cell.angle_beta   90.00
_cell.angle_gamma   90.00
#
_symmetry.space_group_name_H-M   'P 1'
#
loop_
_entity.id
_entity.type
_entity.pdbx_description
1 polymer ?
#
loop_
_entity_poly.entity_id
_entity_poly.type
_entity_poly.pdbx_seq_one_letter_code
_entity_poly.pdbx_strand_id
1 'polypeptide(L)'
;MPVSRSKRSKKVAATRRKKRLPEAKYPMYVELRANALNILRDDPHFLTSLKVGRAMNAVNFSRRVTHDYMGQTSSVAKRQLLRSTLVTGGYLYEGFLLLESLSLKYASKGSFSMCMELIGPSYKNDRKVLQLMRNNVAFHLDSDDKSTKEALTTIELGKYNYLSVESEKVDSIYFDFADELEWNFVFAKAAQPDHRPDDTVEHVISLIDSGADAFASACFYFLEGLRQMSGHPELFTIKYK
;
A
#
# COMPACT_ATOMS: atom_id res chain seq x y z
N MET A 1 45.04 33.73 5.08
CA MET A 1 43.61 33.42 5.35
C MET A 1 43.42 31.90 5.30
N PRO A 2 42.95 31.24 6.37
CA PRO A 2 42.74 29.80 6.33
C PRO A 2 41.36 29.49 5.70
N VAL A 3 41.36 28.62 4.70
CA VAL A 3 40.16 28.17 3.98
C VAL A 3 39.39 27.17 4.85
N SER A 4 38.17 27.52 5.25
CA SER A 4 37.30 26.64 6.03
C SER A 4 36.87 25.43 5.19
N ARG A 5 37.22 24.22 5.64
CA ARG A 5 36.70 22.97 5.07
C ARG A 5 35.21 22.87 5.33
N SER A 6 34.40 22.93 4.27
CA SER A 6 32.96 22.69 4.34
C SER A 6 32.71 21.25 4.83
N LYS A 7 32.01 21.12 5.97
CA LYS A 7 31.55 19.83 6.47
C LYS A 7 30.39 19.38 5.59
N ARG A 8 30.67 18.46 4.66
CA ARG A 8 29.67 17.76 3.86
C ARG A 8 28.78 16.95 4.81
N SER A 9 27.57 17.44 5.04
CA SER A 9 26.54 16.78 5.85
C SER A 9 26.19 15.42 5.21
N LYS A 10 26.54 14.33 5.88
CA LYS A 10 26.04 12.99 5.54
C LYS A 10 24.57 12.94 5.95
N LYS A 11 23.65 13.16 5.00
CA LYS A 11 22.25 12.72 5.14
C LYS A 11 22.28 11.20 5.29
N VAL A 12 22.11 10.74 6.53
CA VAL A 12 21.91 9.32 6.85
C VAL A 12 20.52 8.96 6.32
N ALA A 13 20.45 8.28 5.17
CA ALA A 13 19.26 7.57 4.78
C ALA A 13 19.01 6.51 5.86
N ALA A 14 17.98 6.71 6.68
CA ALA A 14 17.56 5.74 7.66
C ALA A 14 17.04 4.52 6.90
N THR A 15 17.90 3.52 6.70
CA THR A 15 17.52 2.22 6.15
C THR A 15 16.50 1.61 7.11
N ARG A 16 15.20 1.77 6.82
CA ARG A 16 14.11 1.13 7.58
C ARG A 16 14.42 -0.36 7.66
N ARG A 17 14.82 -0.81 8.84
CA ARG A 17 15.25 -2.19 9.08
C ARG A 17 14.03 -3.09 8.92
N LYS A 18 13.90 -3.79 7.79
CA LYS A 18 12.83 -4.77 7.56
C LYS A 18 12.94 -5.87 8.63
N LYS A 19 12.09 -5.83 9.66
CA LYS A 19 11.91 -6.96 10.57
C LYS A 19 11.28 -8.08 9.76
N ARG A 20 12.03 -9.15 9.51
CA ARG A 20 11.51 -10.35 8.85
C ARG A 20 10.48 -10.99 9.77
N LEU A 21 9.39 -11.48 9.18
CA LEU A 21 8.43 -12.36 9.87
C LEU A 21 9.19 -13.51 10.54
N PRO A 22 8.73 -14.00 11.71
CA PRO A 22 9.37 -15.15 12.36
C PRO A 22 9.46 -16.34 11.38
N GLU A 23 10.53 -17.15 11.52
CA GLU A 23 10.72 -18.39 10.75
C GLU A 23 9.59 -19.38 11.06
N ALA A 24 8.46 -19.26 10.38
CA ALA A 24 7.41 -20.27 10.42
C ALA A 24 7.80 -21.43 9.49
N LYS A 25 7.46 -22.66 9.88
CA LYS A 25 7.42 -23.78 8.95
C LYS A 25 6.23 -23.56 8.02
N TYR A 26 6.46 -23.55 6.70
CA TYR A 26 5.43 -23.30 5.70
C TYR A 26 5.16 -24.58 4.89
N PRO A 27 3.90 -24.86 4.48
CA PRO A 27 2.71 -24.03 4.68
C PRO A 27 2.08 -24.19 6.07
N MET A 28 1.63 -23.08 6.65
CA MET A 28 0.87 -23.04 7.91
C MET A 28 -0.60 -22.72 7.64
N TYR A 29 -1.51 -23.44 8.27
CA TYR A 29 -2.94 -23.14 8.26
C TYR A 29 -3.47 -23.05 9.68
N VAL A 30 -4.38 -22.12 9.93
CA VAL A 30 -5.11 -22.02 11.19
C VAL A 30 -6.56 -22.37 10.92
N GLU A 31 -7.05 -23.42 11.56
CA GLU A 31 -8.45 -23.84 11.44
C GLU A 31 -9.27 -23.33 12.63
N LEU A 32 -10.48 -22.87 12.31
CA LEU A 32 -11.52 -22.52 13.28
C LEU A 32 -12.65 -23.55 13.18
N ARG A 33 -12.95 -24.25 14.28
CA ARG A 33 -14.05 -25.21 14.34
C ARG A 33 -15.40 -24.49 14.43
N ALA A 34 -16.47 -25.11 13.93
CA ALA A 34 -17.82 -24.53 13.97
C ALA A 34 -18.28 -24.14 15.40
N ASN A 35 -18.03 -24.99 16.40
CA ASN A 35 -18.37 -24.68 17.79
C ASN A 35 -17.56 -23.49 18.34
N ALA A 36 -16.31 -23.35 17.92
CA ALA A 36 -15.48 -22.22 18.30
C ALA A 36 -15.99 -20.90 17.70
N LEU A 37 -16.51 -20.94 16.45
CA LEU A 37 -17.11 -19.77 15.82
C LEU A 37 -18.32 -19.25 16.60
N ASN A 38 -19.15 -20.12 17.16
CA ASN A 38 -20.29 -19.71 17.98
C ASN A 38 -19.86 -18.97 19.25
N ILE A 39 -18.74 -19.36 19.84
CA ILE A 39 -18.17 -18.70 21.04
C ILE A 39 -17.57 -17.35 20.68
N LEU A 40 -16.85 -17.27 19.55
CA LEU A 40 -16.08 -16.09 19.17
C LEU A 40 -16.88 -15.03 18.41
N ARG A 41 -18.10 -15.32 17.94
CA ARG A 41 -18.88 -14.43 17.07
C ARG A 41 -19.05 -13.02 17.64
N ASP A 42 -19.21 -12.92 18.95
CA ASP A 42 -19.40 -11.66 19.66
C ASP A 42 -18.11 -11.17 20.37
N ASP A 43 -17.01 -11.93 20.27
CA ASP A 43 -15.73 -11.52 20.83
C ASP A 43 -15.17 -10.30 20.04
N PRO A 44 -14.91 -9.17 20.71
CA PRO A 44 -14.50 -7.95 20.02
C PRO A 44 -13.08 -8.03 19.45
N HIS A 45 -12.20 -8.88 20.01
CA HIS A 45 -10.86 -9.12 19.47
C HIS A 45 -10.92 -9.99 18.22
N PHE A 46 -11.80 -10.98 18.18
CA PHE A 46 -12.08 -11.79 16.99
C PHE A 46 -12.68 -10.95 15.87
N LEU A 47 -13.69 -10.12 16.16
CA LEU A 47 -14.24 -9.21 15.15
C LEU A 47 -13.18 -8.22 14.62
N THR A 48 -12.29 -7.74 15.50
CA THR A 48 -11.16 -6.89 15.09
C THR A 48 -10.17 -7.64 14.20
N SER A 49 -9.85 -8.90 14.54
CA SER A 49 -8.92 -9.71 13.74
C SER A 49 -9.45 -9.96 12.33
N LEU A 50 -10.76 -10.20 12.18
CA LEU A 50 -11.40 -10.33 10.87
C LEU A 50 -11.33 -9.04 10.04
N LYS A 51 -11.57 -7.87 10.66
CA LYS A 51 -11.46 -6.58 9.98
C LYS A 51 -10.03 -6.32 9.47
N VAL A 52 -9.04 -6.55 10.33
CA VAL A 52 -7.62 -6.41 9.99
C VAL A 52 -7.21 -7.42 8.90
N GLY A 53 -7.64 -8.67 9.03
CA GLY A 53 -7.39 -9.71 8.02
C GLY A 53 -7.96 -9.37 6.64
N ARG A 54 -9.17 -8.80 6.59
CA ARG A 54 -9.77 -8.31 5.32
C ARG A 54 -8.95 -7.19 4.69
N ALA A 55 -8.50 -6.22 5.48
CA ALA A 55 -7.64 -5.13 4.99
C ALA A 55 -6.30 -5.66 4.46
N MET A 56 -5.67 -6.58 5.20
CA MET A 56 -4.42 -7.22 4.80
C MET A 56 -4.59 -8.03 3.50
N ASN A 57 -5.69 -8.75 3.33
CA ASN A 57 -5.98 -9.49 2.10
C ASN A 57 -6.14 -8.55 0.90
N ALA A 58 -6.86 -7.43 1.05
CA ALA A 58 -7.04 -6.47 -0.02
C ALA A 58 -5.71 -5.87 -0.50
N VAL A 59 -4.87 -5.42 0.45
CA VAL A 59 -3.53 -4.87 0.17
C VAL A 59 -2.63 -5.92 -0.48
N ASN A 60 -2.57 -7.15 0.05
CA ASN A 60 -1.68 -8.19 -0.47
C ASN A 60 -2.12 -8.67 -1.86
N PHE A 61 -3.43 -8.77 -2.10
CA PHE A 61 -3.96 -9.12 -3.42
C PHE A 61 -3.53 -8.08 -4.47
N SER A 62 -3.81 -6.81 -4.25
CA SER A 62 -3.50 -5.77 -5.24
C SER A 62 -1.98 -5.57 -5.41
N ARG A 63 -1.20 -5.68 -4.33
CA ARG A 63 0.27 -5.67 -4.37
C ARG A 63 0.80 -6.81 -5.23
N ARG A 64 0.21 -8.02 -5.10
CA ARG A 64 0.62 -9.16 -5.90
C ARG A 64 0.39 -8.92 -7.39
N VAL A 65 -0.76 -8.35 -7.75
CA VAL A 65 -1.05 -7.97 -9.13
C VAL A 65 -0.01 -6.96 -9.65
N THR A 66 0.36 -5.94 -8.86
CA THR A 66 1.44 -5.01 -9.23
C THR A 66 2.76 -5.73 -9.52
N HIS A 67 3.13 -6.71 -8.71
CA HIS A 67 4.36 -7.49 -8.92
C HIS A 67 4.29 -8.37 -10.17
N ASP A 68 3.15 -9.01 -10.42
CA ASP A 68 3.00 -9.91 -11.57
C ASP A 68 3.16 -9.17 -12.91
N TYR A 69 2.81 -7.88 -12.98
CA TYR A 69 2.93 -7.04 -14.19
C TYR A 69 4.17 -6.13 -14.22
N MET A 70 5.02 -6.16 -13.21
CA MET A 70 6.22 -5.32 -13.15
C MET A 70 7.23 -5.72 -14.24
N GLY A 71 7.75 -4.73 -14.98
CA GLY A 71 8.71 -4.95 -16.06
C GLY A 71 8.12 -5.49 -17.36
N GLN A 72 6.81 -5.72 -17.43
CA GLN A 72 6.12 -6.06 -18.67
C GLN A 72 5.79 -4.80 -19.48
N THR A 73 5.86 -4.88 -20.81
CA THR A 73 5.78 -3.71 -21.71
C THR A 73 4.50 -3.63 -22.55
N SER A 74 3.67 -4.67 -22.53
CA SER A 74 2.41 -4.68 -23.28
C SER A 74 1.43 -3.64 -22.74
N SER A 75 0.54 -3.16 -23.60
CA SER A 75 -0.53 -2.23 -23.26
C SER A 75 -1.42 -2.77 -22.14
N VAL A 76 -1.75 -4.07 -22.18
CA VAL A 76 -2.48 -4.73 -21.10
C VAL A 76 -1.69 -4.67 -19.79
N ALA A 77 -0.40 -4.98 -19.83
CA ALA A 77 0.42 -4.99 -18.63
C ALA A 77 0.59 -3.58 -18.02
N LYS A 78 0.79 -2.55 -18.85
CA LYS A 78 0.85 -1.15 -18.40
C LYS A 78 -0.43 -0.75 -17.65
N ARG A 79 -1.60 -1.05 -18.23
CA ARG A 79 -2.91 -0.82 -17.59
C ARG A 79 -2.98 -1.51 -16.23
N GLN A 80 -2.66 -2.80 -16.20
CA GLN A 80 -2.76 -3.59 -14.97
C GLN A 80 -1.79 -3.06 -13.91
N LEU A 81 -0.56 -2.73 -14.28
CA LEU A 81 0.46 -2.18 -13.40
C LEU A 81 0.02 -0.84 -12.78
N LEU A 82 -0.47 0.11 -13.59
CA LEU A 82 -0.96 1.38 -13.07
C LEU A 82 -2.14 1.14 -12.13
N ARG A 83 -3.19 0.46 -12.61
CA ARG A 83 -4.44 0.30 -11.85
C ARG A 83 -4.22 -0.46 -10.56
N SER A 84 -3.45 -1.54 -10.57
CA SER A 84 -3.13 -2.28 -9.35
C SER A 84 -2.30 -1.46 -8.38
N THR A 85 -1.39 -0.61 -8.87
CA THR A 85 -0.60 0.28 -8.02
C THR A 85 -1.47 1.33 -7.33
N LEU A 86 -2.32 2.03 -8.09
CA LEU A 86 -3.26 3.02 -7.53
C LEU A 86 -4.25 2.39 -6.54
N VAL A 87 -4.82 1.23 -6.89
CA VAL A 87 -5.73 0.48 -6.01
C VAL A 87 -5.03 0.01 -4.74
N THR A 88 -3.77 -0.46 -4.83
CA THR A 88 -2.97 -0.81 -3.64
C THR A 88 -2.76 0.40 -2.75
N GLY A 89 -2.43 1.55 -3.33
CA GLY A 89 -2.32 2.81 -2.59
C GLY A 89 -3.62 3.18 -1.88
N GLY A 90 -4.76 3.02 -2.57
CA GLY A 90 -6.09 3.23 -2.00
C GLY A 90 -6.41 2.31 -0.83
N TYR A 91 -6.17 1.00 -0.97
CA TYR A 91 -6.37 0.03 0.10
C TYR A 91 -5.43 0.25 1.29
N LEU A 92 -4.19 0.70 1.06
CA LEU A 92 -3.28 1.07 2.14
C LEU A 92 -3.81 2.24 2.95
N TYR A 93 -4.36 3.26 2.28
CA TYR A 93 -4.96 4.39 2.98
C TYR A 93 -6.13 3.94 3.88
N GLU A 94 -7.06 3.14 3.35
CA GLU A 94 -8.17 2.57 4.12
C GLU A 94 -7.66 1.69 5.28
N GLY A 95 -6.60 0.91 5.05
CA GLY A 95 -5.93 0.14 6.08
C GLY A 95 -5.37 1.02 7.20
N PHE A 96 -4.76 2.15 6.88
CA PHE A 96 -4.28 3.10 7.88
C PHE A 96 -5.41 3.78 8.66
N LEU A 97 -6.51 4.15 8.01
CA LEU A 97 -7.71 4.66 8.71
C LEU A 97 -8.25 3.62 9.70
N LEU A 98 -8.26 2.34 9.31
CA LEU A 98 -8.60 1.26 10.22
C LEU A 98 -7.65 1.23 11.42
N LEU A 99 -6.33 1.30 11.22
CA LEU A 99 -5.36 1.32 12.33
C LEU A 99 -5.55 2.54 13.25
N GLU A 100 -5.84 3.72 12.69
CA GLU A 100 -6.16 4.90 13.49
C GLU A 100 -7.39 4.67 14.38
N SER A 101 -8.46 4.09 13.84
CA SER A 101 -9.66 3.77 14.64
C SER A 101 -9.37 2.77 15.77
N LEU A 102 -8.48 1.80 15.53
CA LEU A 102 -8.09 0.78 16.50
C LEU A 102 -7.13 1.30 17.56
N SER A 103 -6.37 2.36 17.27
CA SER A 103 -5.42 2.97 18.22
C SER A 103 -6.08 3.39 19.53
N LEU A 104 -7.33 3.85 19.47
CA LEU A 104 -8.11 4.24 20.65
C LEU A 104 -8.23 3.11 21.69
N LYS A 105 -8.22 1.86 21.24
CA LYS A 105 -8.37 0.67 22.10
C LYS A 105 -7.05 -0.08 22.32
N TYR A 106 -6.16 -0.09 21.33
CA TYR A 106 -5.00 -0.98 21.30
C TYR A 106 -3.64 -0.27 21.44
N ALA A 107 -3.58 1.06 21.52
CA ALA A 107 -2.31 1.81 21.56
C ALA A 107 -1.34 1.37 22.66
N SER A 108 -1.83 0.96 23.82
CA SER A 108 -1.01 0.50 24.95
C SER A 108 -0.56 -0.96 24.84
N LYS A 109 -1.02 -1.70 23.83
CA LYS A 109 -0.67 -3.10 23.63
C LYS A 109 0.63 -3.20 22.84
N GLY A 110 1.61 -3.93 23.37
CA GLY A 110 2.91 -4.11 22.70
C GLY A 110 2.80 -4.68 21.28
N SER A 111 1.82 -5.56 21.04
CA SER A 111 1.52 -6.12 19.72
C SER A 111 1.01 -5.10 18.69
N PHE A 112 0.55 -3.92 19.13
CA PHE A 112 0.08 -2.84 18.26
C PHE A 112 1.16 -1.77 17.99
N SER A 113 2.35 -1.89 18.59
CA SER A 113 3.42 -0.88 18.49
C SER A 113 3.82 -0.58 17.04
N MET A 114 3.96 -1.60 16.19
CA MET A 114 4.27 -1.41 14.76
C MET A 114 3.12 -0.73 14.01
N CYS A 115 1.87 -0.98 14.39
CA CYS A 115 0.73 -0.28 13.81
C CYS A 115 0.74 1.21 14.20
N MET A 116 1.12 1.53 15.44
CA MET A 116 1.30 2.92 15.89
C MET A 116 2.37 3.66 15.09
N GLU A 117 3.47 2.99 14.74
CA GLU A 117 4.50 3.58 13.88
C GLU A 117 3.94 3.98 12.51
N LEU A 118 3.09 3.14 11.90
CA LEU A 118 2.49 3.39 10.58
C LEU A 118 1.51 4.56 10.56
N ILE A 119 0.79 4.79 11.65
CA ILE A 119 -0.10 5.97 11.78
C ILE A 119 0.63 7.19 12.35
N GLY A 120 1.92 7.04 12.69
CA GLY A 120 2.73 8.08 13.28
C GLY A 120 3.15 9.18 12.29
N PRO A 121 3.86 10.22 12.80
CA PRO A 121 4.30 11.35 11.98
C PRO A 121 5.24 10.97 10.83
N SER A 122 6.00 9.89 10.96
CA SER A 122 6.96 9.40 9.96
C SER A 122 6.32 8.94 8.66
N TYR A 123 5.04 8.58 8.68
CA TYR A 123 4.26 8.20 7.50
C TYR A 123 3.26 9.28 7.07
N LYS A 124 3.23 10.45 7.74
CA LYS A 124 2.23 11.50 7.46
C LYS A 124 2.19 11.92 5.99
N ASN A 125 3.35 12.03 5.35
CA ASN A 125 3.42 12.40 3.93
C ASN A 125 2.97 11.24 3.03
N ASP A 126 3.45 10.03 3.30
CA ASP A 126 3.01 8.81 2.58
C ASP A 126 1.48 8.70 2.62
N ARG A 127 0.86 8.91 3.79
CA ARG A 127 -0.60 8.87 3.96
C ARG A 127 -1.36 9.92 3.15
N LYS A 128 -0.78 11.10 2.92
CA LYS A 128 -1.39 12.12 2.03
C LYS A 128 -1.36 11.68 0.58
N VAL A 129 -0.26 11.07 0.14
CA VAL A 129 -0.14 10.52 -1.23
C VAL A 129 -1.13 9.38 -1.43
N LEU A 130 -1.22 8.46 -0.46
CA LEU A 130 -2.19 7.35 -0.51
C LEU A 130 -3.65 7.85 -0.49
N GLN A 131 -3.95 8.90 0.29
CA GLN A 131 -5.26 9.56 0.28
C GLN A 131 -5.60 10.14 -1.09
N LEU A 132 -4.63 10.79 -1.74
CA LEU A 132 -4.79 11.33 -3.09
C LEU A 132 -5.12 10.22 -4.09
N MET A 133 -4.38 9.11 -4.04
CA MET A 133 -4.64 7.94 -4.90
C MET A 133 -6.06 7.42 -4.70
N ARG A 134 -6.47 7.22 -3.44
CA ARG A 134 -7.80 6.76 -3.05
C ARG A 134 -8.90 7.70 -3.60
N ASN A 135 -8.75 9.00 -3.40
CA ASN A 135 -9.82 9.97 -3.64
C ASN A 135 -9.94 10.47 -5.09
N ASN A 136 -8.92 10.36 -5.92
CA ASN A 136 -8.94 10.98 -7.25
C ASN A 136 -8.83 9.95 -8.37
N VAL A 137 -7.86 9.03 -8.29
CA VAL A 137 -7.45 8.20 -9.44
C VAL A 137 -7.79 6.72 -9.30
N ALA A 138 -7.88 6.17 -8.08
CA ALA A 138 -8.16 4.75 -7.89
C ALA A 138 -9.65 4.40 -7.97
N PHE A 139 -10.51 5.20 -7.32
CA PHE A 139 -11.94 4.86 -7.16
C PHE A 139 -12.92 5.87 -7.76
N HIS A 140 -12.48 7.10 -7.98
CA HIS A 140 -13.35 8.20 -8.43
C HIS A 140 -13.14 8.61 -9.89
N LEU A 141 -12.09 8.09 -10.54
CA LEU A 141 -11.83 8.18 -11.99
C LEU A 141 -12.06 9.58 -12.56
N ASP A 142 -11.56 10.61 -11.87
CA ASP A 142 -11.65 12.02 -12.29
C ASP A 142 -13.06 12.53 -12.61
N SER A 143 -14.06 12.19 -11.78
CA SER A 143 -15.46 12.57 -12.00
C SER A 143 -15.75 14.09 -12.12
N ASP A 144 -14.81 14.96 -11.75
CA ASP A 144 -14.92 16.43 -11.78
C ASP A 144 -13.90 17.11 -12.72
N ASP A 145 -13.23 16.35 -13.59
CA ASP A 145 -12.14 16.75 -14.49
C ASP A 145 -10.90 17.37 -13.82
N LYS A 146 -10.86 17.43 -12.48
CA LYS A 146 -9.86 18.23 -11.76
C LYS A 146 -8.46 17.69 -11.97
N SER A 147 -8.29 16.37 -11.83
CA SER A 147 -6.99 15.73 -11.96
C SER A 147 -6.49 15.77 -13.40
N THR A 148 -7.37 15.60 -14.40
CA THR A 148 -7.01 15.77 -15.82
C THR A 148 -6.57 17.20 -16.11
N LYS A 149 -7.35 18.22 -15.70
CA LYS A 149 -7.00 19.63 -15.94
C LYS A 149 -5.68 20.01 -15.28
N GLU A 150 -5.45 19.60 -14.04
CA GLU A 150 -4.19 19.85 -13.34
C GLU A 150 -3.01 19.14 -14.02
N ALA A 151 -3.14 17.85 -14.38
CA ALA A 151 -2.06 17.09 -15.01
C ALA A 151 -1.66 17.64 -16.39
N LEU A 152 -2.64 18.12 -17.17
CA LEU A 152 -2.39 18.74 -18.48
C LEU A 152 -1.50 19.99 -18.37
N THR A 153 -1.51 20.71 -17.23
CA THR A 153 -0.65 21.89 -17.04
C THR A 153 0.82 21.57 -16.80
N THR A 154 1.15 20.32 -16.46
CA THR A 154 2.49 19.90 -16.04
C THR A 154 3.19 18.97 -17.05
N ILE A 155 2.53 18.69 -18.17
CA ILE A 155 3.01 17.79 -19.22
C ILE A 155 3.95 18.55 -20.17
N GLU A 156 5.18 18.06 -20.34
CA GLU A 156 6.24 18.76 -21.09
C GLU A 156 6.90 17.95 -22.22
N LEU A 157 6.46 16.71 -22.49
CA LEU A 157 7.10 15.87 -23.52
C LEU A 157 6.68 16.28 -24.94
N GLY A 158 7.62 16.18 -25.88
CA GLY A 158 7.39 16.55 -27.28
C GLY A 158 6.45 15.60 -28.05
N LYS A 159 6.21 14.38 -27.56
CA LYS A 159 5.30 13.39 -28.16
C LYS A 159 4.71 12.48 -27.08
N TYR A 160 3.43 12.14 -27.26
CA TYR A 160 2.69 11.20 -26.43
C TYR A 160 1.95 10.20 -27.32
N ASN A 161 1.91 8.93 -26.92
CA ASN A 161 0.98 7.97 -27.50
C ASN A 161 -0.40 8.26 -26.90
N TYR A 162 -1.40 8.52 -27.75
CA TYR A 162 -2.77 8.72 -27.28
C TYR A 162 -3.42 7.39 -26.89
N LEU A 163 -3.28 6.38 -27.75
CA LEU A 163 -3.90 5.07 -27.63
C LEU A 163 -3.06 4.00 -28.33
N SER A 164 -3.05 2.79 -27.77
CA SER A 164 -2.41 1.58 -28.32
C SER A 164 -3.43 0.45 -28.44
N VAL A 165 -3.26 -0.41 -29.45
CA VAL A 165 -4.10 -1.60 -29.68
C VAL A 165 -3.20 -2.79 -30.01
N GLU A 166 -3.34 -3.89 -29.27
CA GLU A 166 -2.49 -5.08 -29.44
C GLU A 166 -3.21 -6.25 -30.12
N SER A 167 -4.54 -6.20 -30.23
CA SER A 167 -5.33 -7.20 -30.92
C SER A 167 -6.67 -6.63 -31.41
N GLU A 168 -7.45 -7.41 -32.14
CA GLU A 168 -8.81 -7.03 -32.54
C GLU A 168 -9.82 -7.04 -31.37
N LYS A 169 -9.40 -7.49 -30.18
CA LYS A 169 -10.27 -7.53 -28.99
C LYS A 169 -10.33 -6.17 -28.32
N VAL A 170 -11.53 -5.80 -27.86
CA VAL A 170 -11.80 -4.52 -27.19
C VAL A 170 -10.95 -4.32 -25.93
N ASP A 171 -10.69 -5.39 -25.17
CA ASP A 171 -9.88 -5.33 -23.96
C ASP A 171 -8.40 -5.00 -24.22
N SER A 172 -7.93 -5.09 -25.47
CA SER A 172 -6.59 -4.70 -25.89
C SER A 172 -6.45 -3.22 -26.26
N ILE A 173 -7.56 -2.47 -26.31
CA ILE A 173 -7.53 -1.01 -26.53
C ILE A 173 -7.07 -0.32 -25.25
N TYR A 174 -5.96 0.40 -25.29
CA TYR A 174 -5.35 1.05 -24.14
C TYR A 174 -5.15 2.54 -24.39
N PHE A 175 -5.64 3.39 -23.51
CA PHE A 175 -5.47 4.84 -23.59
C PHE A 175 -4.19 5.26 -22.86
N ASP A 176 -3.03 5.16 -23.52
CA ASP A 176 -1.73 5.48 -22.93
C ASP A 176 -1.69 6.89 -22.31
N PHE A 177 -2.24 7.90 -23.01
CA PHE A 177 -2.16 9.28 -22.54
C PHE A 177 -3.03 9.55 -21.30
N ALA A 178 -4.14 8.83 -21.13
CA ALA A 178 -4.98 8.96 -19.94
C ALA A 178 -4.24 8.46 -18.69
N ASP A 179 -3.59 7.31 -18.82
CA ASP A 179 -2.80 6.72 -17.74
C ASP A 179 -1.52 7.55 -17.45
N GLU A 180 -0.93 8.19 -18.48
CA GLU A 180 0.16 9.16 -18.33
C GLU A 180 -0.27 10.40 -17.53
N LEU A 181 -1.50 10.89 -17.74
CA LEU A 181 -2.09 11.99 -16.97
C LEU A 181 -2.29 11.61 -15.50
N GLU A 182 -2.81 10.41 -15.23
CA GLU A 182 -2.97 9.92 -13.86
C GLU A 182 -1.64 9.82 -13.12
N TRP A 183 -0.61 9.27 -13.77
CA TRP A 183 0.74 9.22 -13.23
C TRP A 183 1.28 10.61 -12.93
N ASN A 184 1.22 11.52 -13.90
CA ASN A 184 1.68 12.90 -13.72
C ASN A 184 0.95 13.62 -12.59
N PHE A 185 -0.37 13.44 -12.47
CA PHE A 185 -1.14 14.00 -11.36
C PHE A 185 -0.64 13.51 -10.00
N VAL A 186 -0.50 12.19 -9.84
CA VAL A 186 -0.02 11.60 -8.59
C VAL A 186 1.42 12.06 -8.29
N PHE A 187 2.28 12.10 -9.31
CA PHE A 187 3.68 12.51 -9.17
C PHE A 187 3.84 13.98 -8.84
N ALA A 188 3.13 14.89 -9.50
CA ALA A 188 3.18 16.31 -9.19
C ALA A 188 2.82 16.60 -7.72
N LYS A 189 1.96 15.75 -7.12
CA LYS A 189 1.56 15.87 -5.71
C LYS A 189 2.45 15.06 -4.75
N ALA A 190 3.10 13.99 -5.22
CA ALA A 190 3.98 13.15 -4.42
C ALA A 190 5.45 13.64 -4.43
N ALA A 191 5.87 14.34 -5.48
CA ALA A 191 7.23 14.78 -5.68
C ALA A 191 7.64 15.82 -4.63
N GLN A 192 8.82 15.61 -4.07
CA GLN A 192 9.58 16.69 -3.43
C GLN A 192 10.19 17.56 -4.55
N PRO A 193 10.45 18.86 -4.32
CA PRO A 193 10.81 19.84 -5.37
C PRO A 193 11.96 19.48 -6.31
N ASP A 194 12.78 18.47 -5.99
CA ASP A 194 14.04 18.16 -6.64
C ASP A 194 14.08 16.82 -7.44
N HIS A 195 12.95 16.14 -7.69
CA HIS A 195 12.95 14.83 -8.38
C HIS A 195 12.61 14.92 -9.88
N ARG A 196 13.27 14.08 -10.71
CA ARG A 196 12.97 13.91 -12.14
C ARG A 196 11.74 13.00 -12.34
N PRO A 197 10.97 13.16 -13.44
CA PRO A 197 9.75 12.38 -13.69
C PRO A 197 9.93 10.85 -13.65
N ASP A 198 10.97 10.32 -14.32
CA ASP A 198 11.22 8.87 -14.39
C ASP A 198 11.57 8.26 -13.02
N ASP A 199 12.31 9.00 -12.20
CA ASP A 199 12.62 8.60 -10.81
C ASP A 199 11.35 8.59 -9.93
N THR A 200 10.26 9.21 -10.38
CA THR A 200 9.04 9.40 -9.58
C THR A 200 8.09 8.21 -9.70
N VAL A 201 8.03 7.49 -10.84
CA VAL A 201 7.28 6.23 -10.99
C VAL A 201 7.84 5.17 -10.07
N GLU A 202 9.15 4.93 -10.15
CA GLU A 202 9.84 3.97 -9.30
C GLU A 202 9.70 4.35 -7.82
N HIS A 203 9.75 5.66 -7.51
CA HIS A 203 9.54 6.15 -6.16
C HIS A 203 8.14 5.82 -5.63
N VAL A 204 7.09 6.06 -6.41
CA VAL A 204 5.71 5.76 -5.99
C VAL A 204 5.47 4.26 -5.85
N ILE A 205 5.94 3.46 -6.80
CA ILE A 205 5.86 1.99 -6.71
C ILE A 205 6.62 1.50 -5.46
N SER A 206 7.81 2.02 -5.19
CA SER A 206 8.61 1.69 -4.01
C SER A 206 7.94 2.12 -2.71
N LEU A 207 7.31 3.30 -2.67
CA LEU A 207 6.53 3.78 -1.54
C LEU A 207 5.36 2.84 -1.24
N ILE A 208 4.61 2.43 -2.28
CA ILE A 208 3.47 1.53 -2.15
C ILE A 208 3.93 0.13 -1.73
N ASP A 209 4.98 -0.40 -2.36
CA ASP A 209 5.49 -1.73 -2.04
C ASP A 209 6.02 -1.80 -0.60
N SER A 210 6.85 -0.83 -0.20
CA SER A 210 7.40 -0.77 1.15
C SER A 210 6.31 -0.48 2.20
N GLY A 211 5.32 0.36 1.87
CA GLY A 211 4.16 0.62 2.70
C GLY A 211 3.30 -0.63 2.91
N ALA A 212 3.04 -1.40 1.84
CA ALA A 212 2.32 -2.66 1.91
C ALA A 212 3.06 -3.73 2.71
N ASP A 213 4.37 -3.84 2.54
CA ASP A 213 5.21 -4.75 3.31
C ASP A 213 5.17 -4.43 4.82
N ALA A 214 5.31 -3.15 5.16
CA ALA A 214 5.27 -2.68 6.53
C ALA A 214 3.88 -2.85 7.15
N PHE A 215 2.82 -2.55 6.39
CA PHE A 215 1.42 -2.75 6.80
C PHE A 215 1.11 -4.22 7.07
N ALA A 216 1.43 -5.11 6.12
CA ALA A 216 1.21 -6.54 6.29
C ALA A 216 1.96 -7.11 7.50
N SER A 217 3.22 -6.69 7.68
CA SER A 217 4.03 -7.10 8.83
C SER A 217 3.44 -6.63 10.15
N ALA A 218 3.06 -5.35 10.25
CA ALA A 218 2.45 -4.78 11.44
C ALA A 218 1.11 -5.46 11.78
N CYS A 219 0.27 -5.70 10.76
CA CYS A 219 -1.00 -6.40 10.93
C CYS A 219 -0.79 -7.84 11.40
N PHE A 220 0.19 -8.56 10.85
CA PHE A 220 0.51 -9.92 11.27
C PHE A 220 0.85 -9.99 12.76
N TYR A 221 1.79 -9.15 13.24
CA TYR A 221 2.14 -9.12 14.67
C TYR A 221 0.98 -8.71 15.57
N PHE A 222 0.14 -7.79 15.09
CA PHE A 222 -1.05 -7.40 15.84
C PHE A 222 -2.08 -8.52 15.92
N LEU A 223 -2.31 -9.26 14.83
CA LEU A 223 -3.20 -10.42 14.78
C LEU A 223 -2.75 -11.52 15.74
N GLU A 224 -1.45 -11.81 15.82
CA GLU A 224 -0.92 -12.76 16.81
C GLU A 224 -1.17 -12.28 18.25
N GLY A 225 -1.01 -10.99 18.50
CA GLY A 225 -1.36 -10.41 19.80
C GLY A 225 -2.86 -10.50 20.10
N LEU A 226 -3.73 -10.22 19.13
CA LEU A 226 -5.18 -10.36 19.29
C LEU A 226 -5.58 -11.80 19.60
N ARG A 227 -4.95 -12.79 18.96
CA ARG A 227 -5.17 -14.20 19.25
C ARG A 227 -4.84 -14.54 20.70
N GLN A 228 -3.72 -14.03 21.23
CA GLN A 228 -3.34 -14.22 22.63
C GLN A 228 -4.25 -13.48 23.62
N MET A 229 -4.83 -12.35 23.21
CA MET A 229 -5.78 -11.58 24.01
C MET A 229 -7.21 -12.11 23.96
N SER A 230 -7.56 -12.90 22.94
CA SER A 230 -8.82 -13.64 22.96
C SER A 230 -8.79 -14.54 24.19
N GLY A 231 -9.89 -14.63 24.94
CA GLY A 231 -9.96 -15.51 26.12
C GLY A 231 -9.84 -17.00 25.79
N HIS A 232 -9.67 -17.32 24.50
CA HIS A 232 -9.78 -18.64 23.91
C HIS A 232 -8.72 -18.93 22.83
N PRO A 233 -7.41 -18.70 23.08
CA PRO A 233 -6.37 -18.92 22.08
C PRO A 233 -6.28 -20.39 21.61
N GLU A 234 -6.77 -21.33 22.43
CA GLU A 234 -6.85 -22.77 22.16
C GLU A 234 -7.86 -23.14 21.07
N LEU A 235 -8.81 -22.25 20.76
CA LEU A 235 -9.81 -22.50 19.73
C LEU A 235 -9.25 -22.40 18.30
N PHE A 236 -8.00 -21.94 18.16
CA PHE A 236 -7.27 -21.84 16.90
C PHE A 236 -6.29 -23.00 16.79
N THR A 237 -6.57 -23.98 15.92
CA THR A 237 -5.66 -25.10 15.69
C THR A 237 -4.67 -24.75 14.58
N ILE A 238 -3.39 -24.61 14.92
CA ILE A 238 -2.31 -24.41 13.95
C ILE A 238 -1.89 -25.77 13.38
N LYS A 239 -1.93 -25.91 12.05
CA LYS A 239 -1.46 -27.08 11.31
C LYS A 239 -0.32 -26.70 10.39
N TYR A 240 0.66 -27.59 10.27
CA TYR A 240 1.75 -27.53 9.30
C TYR A 240 1.54 -28.65 8.29
N LYS A 241 1.66 -28.34 6.99
CA LYS A 241 1.73 -29.37 5.94
C LYS A 241 3.17 -29.78 5.68
#